data_AF-A0A1M3PFD1-F1
#
_entry.id   AF-A0A1M3PFD1-F1
#
_cell.length_a   1.000
_cell.length_b   1.000
_cell.length_c   1.000
_cell.angle_alpha   90.00
_cell.angle_beta   90.00
_cell.angle_gamma   90.00
#
_symmetry.space_group_name_H-M   'P 1'
#
loop_
_entity.id
_entity.type
_entity.pdbx_description
1 polymer ?
#
loop_
_entity_poly.entity_id
_entity_poly.type
_entity_poly.pdbx_seq_one_letter_code
_entity_poly.pdbx_strand_id
1 'polypeptide(L)' 'MLKSHIIEVNGTFLGAAVRLPRGYRLVAVSEPVKPLDGSLWPTLDAARHAAARAFLAAAQPPAALTPAALAPAARG' A
#
# COMPACT_ATOMS: atom_id res chain seq x y z
N MET A 1 7.60 -22.36 16.83
CA MET A 1 8.36 -21.31 16.12
C MET A 1 7.40 -20.46 15.29
N LEU A 2 7.45 -19.13 15.44
CA LEU A 2 6.73 -18.22 14.53
C LEU A 2 7.45 -18.22 13.18
N LYS A 3 6.71 -18.40 12.08
CA LYS A 3 7.23 -18.25 10.73
C LYS A 3 6.84 -16.86 10.22
N SER A 4 7.83 -16.02 9.94
CA SER A 4 7.62 -14.70 9.33
C SER A 4 8.09 -14.70 7.87
N HIS A 5 7.45 -13.86 7.06
CA HIS A 5 7.77 -13.66 5.66
C HIS A 5 7.96 -12.17 5.41
N ILE A 6 9.08 -11.79 4.79
CA ILE A 6 9.33 -10.42 4.39
C ILE A 6 8.34 -9.99 3.30
N ILE A 7 7.84 -8.77 3.41
CA ILE A 7 7.12 -8.07 2.36
C ILE A 7 7.98 -6.92 1.86
N GLU A 8 8.35 -7.01 0.59
CA GLU A 8 9.13 -6.05 -0.15
C GLU A 8 8.48 -5.80 -1.50
N VAL A 9 8.46 -4.55 -1.96
CA VAL A 9 7.92 -4.15 -3.27
C VAL A 9 8.91 -3.18 -3.91
N ASN A 10 9.33 -3.47 -5.14
CA ASN A 10 10.30 -2.66 -5.88
C ASN A 10 11.59 -2.38 -5.08
N GLY A 11 12.10 -3.36 -4.34
CA GLY A 11 13.28 -3.19 -3.48
C GLY A 11 13.04 -2.39 -2.19
N THR A 12 11.80 -1.93 -1.95
CA THR A 12 11.44 -1.22 -0.71
C THR A 12 10.87 -2.20 0.31
N PHE A 13 11.54 -2.33 1.45
CA PHE A 13 11.05 -3.13 2.57
C PHE A 13 9.82 -2.45 3.19
N LEU A 14 8.68 -3.15 3.19
CA LEU A 14 7.40 -2.63 3.68
C LEU A 14 7.03 -3.18 5.06
N GLY A 15 7.56 -4.35 5.42
CA GLY A 15 7.29 -5.02 6.68
C GLY A 15 7.36 -6.54 6.58
N ALA A 16 6.65 -7.23 7.48
CA ALA A 16 6.62 -8.68 7.52
C ALA A 16 5.21 -9.24 7.75
N ALA A 17 4.91 -10.35 7.10
CA ALA A 17 3.73 -11.16 7.39
C ALA A 17 4.09 -12.30 8.34
N VAL A 18 3.49 -12.29 9.53
CA VAL A 18 3.66 -13.31 10.56
C VAL A 18 2.59 -14.39 10.40
N ARG A 19 2.99 -15.66 10.24
CA ARG A 19 2.06 -16.78 10.18
C ARG A 19 1.40 -16.99 11.54
N LEU A 20 0.07 -17.03 11.54
CA LEU A 20 -0.79 -17.37 12.67
C LEU A 20 -1.65 -18.60 12.34
N PRO A 21 -2.30 -19.23 13.33
CA PRO A 21 -3.16 -20.39 13.09
C PRO A 21 -4.29 -20.12 12.10
N ARG A 22 -4.78 -18.87 12.06
CA ARG A 22 -5.92 -18.43 11.23
C ARG A 22 -5.52 -17.66 9.96
N GLY A 23 -4.22 -17.54 9.66
CA GLY A 23 -3.76 -16.79 8.48
C GLY A 23 -2.43 -16.09 8.68
N TYR A 24 -2.31 -14.87 8.17
CA TYR A 24 -1.11 -14.05 8.21
C TYR A 24 -1.43 -12.67 8.77
N ARG A 25 -0.70 -12.26 9.81
CA ARG A 25 -0.78 -10.90 10.35
C ARG A 25 0.28 -10.03 9.70
N LEU A 26 -0.10 -8.90 9.15
CA LEU A 26 0.85 -7.92 8.65
C LEU A 26 1.43 -7.10 9.81
N VAL A 27 2.74 -6.93 9.80
CA VAL A 27 3.49 -6.00 10.66
C VAL A 27 4.15 -5.00 9.72
N ALA A 28 3.56 -3.81 9.61
CA ALA A 28 4.00 -2.79 8.67
C ALA A 28 5.06 -1.88 9.32
N VAL A 29 6.11 -1.56 8.56
CA VAL A 29 7.15 -0.61 9.02
C VAL A 29 7.12 0.70 8.24
N SER A 30 6.65 0.68 6.99
CA SER A 30 6.58 1.86 6.13
C SER A 30 5.28 2.61 6.31
N GLU A 31 5.35 3.94 6.33
CA GLU A 31 4.21 4.85 6.44
C GLU A 31 3.05 4.56 5.46
N PRO A 32 3.27 4.33 4.14
CA PRO A 32 2.19 4.06 3.21
C PRO A 32 1.44 2.75 3.49
N VAL A 33 2.04 1.83 4.25
CA VAL A 33 1.47 0.52 4.60
C VAL A 33 1.00 0.47 6.06
N LYS A 34 1.30 1.51 6.86
CA LYS A 34 0.90 1.66 8.26
C LYS A 34 -0.60 1.41 8.50
N PRO A 35 -1.53 1.84 7.62
CA PRO A 35 -2.96 1.57 7.82
C PRO A 35 -3.32 0.08 7.80
N LEU A 36 -2.46 -0.76 7.22
CA LEU A 36 -2.62 -2.21 7.17
C LEU A 36 -1.90 -2.90 8.34
N ASP A 37 -1.24 -2.17 9.23
CA ASP A 37 -0.56 -2.77 10.38
C ASP A 37 -1.53 -3.57 11.26
N GLY A 38 -1.10 -4.75 11.67
CA GLY A 38 -1.89 -5.66 12.49
C GLY A 38 -3.05 -6.37 11.78
N SER A 39 -3.34 -6.04 10.52
CA SER A 39 -4.42 -6.68 9.74
C SER A 39 -4.16 -8.18 9.50
N LEU A 40 -5.24 -8.96 9.44
CA LEU A 40 -5.22 -10.40 9.23
C LEU A 40 -5.66 -10.75 7.81
N TRP A 41 -4.86 -11.56 7.14
CA TRP A 41 -5.10 -12.02 5.77
C TRP A 41 -5.14 -13.55 5.72
N PRO A 42 -6.01 -14.14 4.89
CA PRO A 42 -6.15 -15.60 4.80
C PRO A 42 -4.90 -16.26 4.21
N THR A 43 -4.19 -15.57 3.31
CA THR A 43 -2.99 -16.06 2.64
C THR A 43 -1.87 -15.01 2.68
N LEU A 44 -0.62 -15.48 2.56
CA LEU A 44 0.55 -14.60 2.43
C LEU A 44 0.44 -13.72 1.19
N ASP A 45 -0.11 -14.28 0.11
CA ASP A 45 -0.27 -13.61 -1.17
C ASP A 45 -1.26 -12.44 -1.08
N ALA A 46 -2.37 -12.64 -0.35
CA ALA A 46 -3.33 -11.56 -0.06
C ALA A 46 -2.68 -10.42 0.75
N ALA A 47 -1.87 -10.75 1.77
CA ALA A 47 -1.14 -9.74 2.54
C ALA A 47 -0.14 -8.95 1.66
N ARG A 48 0.57 -9.64 0.76
CA ARG A 48 1.51 -9.02 -0.20
C ARG A 48 0.79 -8.11 -1.17
N HIS A 49 -0.30 -8.56 -1.78
CA HIS A 49 -1.10 -7.75 -2.69
C HIS A 49 -1.68 -6.51 -2.01
N ALA A 50 -2.17 -6.63 -0.78
CA ALA A 50 -2.68 -5.49 -0.02
C ALA A 50 -1.58 -4.46 0.28
N ALA A 51 -0.43 -4.91 0.78
CA ALA A 51 0.72 -4.04 1.05
C ALA A 51 1.25 -3.36 -0.22
N ALA A 52 1.35 -4.08 -1.34
CA ALA A 52 1.77 -3.54 -2.61
C ALA A 52 0.79 -2.48 -3.14
N ARG A 53 -0.53 -2.74 -3.04
CA ARG A 53 -1.55 -1.76 -3.43
C ARG A 53 -1.47 -0.48 -2.61
N ALA A 54 -1.31 -0.59 -1.29
CA ALA A 54 -1.20 0.57 -0.41
C ALA A 54 0.07 1.39 -0.73
N PHE A 55 1.20 0.69 -0.94
CA PHE A 55 2.46 1.33 -1.32
C PHE A 55 2.38 2.07 -2.66
N LEU A 56 1.84 1.41 -3.69
CA LEU A 56 1.72 2.00 -5.03
C LEU A 56 0.71 3.16 -5.06
N ALA A 57 -0.38 3.06 -4.32
CA ALA A 57 -1.37 4.15 -4.22
C ALA A 57 -0.77 5.41 -3.59
N ALA A 58 0.11 5.26 -2.60
CA ALA A 58 0.82 6.38 -1.98
C ALA A 58 1.93 6.97 -2.88
N ALA A 59 2.48 6.17 -3.79
CA ALA A 59 3.46 6.62 -4.77
C ALA A 59 2.84 7.39 -5.95
N GLN A 60 1.52 7.30 -6.13
CA GLN A 60 0.83 8.01 -7.19
C GLN A 60 0.64 9.47 -6.75
N PRO A 61 1.15 10.47 -7.51
CA PRO A 61 0.83 11.85 -7.20
C PRO A 61 -0.69 12.03 -7.22
N PRO A 62 -1.28 12.88 -6.34
CA PRO A 62 -2.68 13.22 -6.46
C PRO A 62 -2.90 13.64 -7.90
N ALA A 63 -3.85 13.01 -8.59
CA ALA A 63 -4.16 13.30 -9.98
C ALA A 63 -4.18 14.82 -10.13
N ALA A 64 -3.18 15.38 -10.83
CA ALA A 64 -3.03 16.81 -10.96
C ALA A 64 -4.38 17.33 -11.43
N LEU A 65 -5.02 18.19 -10.62
CA LEU A 65 -6.24 18.88 -10.99
C LEU A 65 -5.91 19.59 -12.31
N THR A 66 -6.32 19.02 -13.44
CA THR A 66 -6.00 19.55 -14.75
C THR A 66 -6.54 20.97 -14.79
N PRO A 67 -5.70 22.02 -14.89
CA PRO A 67 -6.19 23.39 -15.01
C PRO A 67 -6.61 23.62 -16.47
N ALA A 68 -7.53 22.79 -16.98
CA ALA A 68 -8.14 22.98 -18.31
C ALA A 68 -9.46 23.77 -18.23
N ALA A 69 -9.92 24.13 -17.03
CA ALA A 69 -11.16 24.88 -16.82
C ALA A 69 -10.99 26.41 -16.79
N LEU A 70 -9.76 26.94 -16.90
CA LEU A 70 -9.53 28.39 -16.95
C LEU A 70 -9.24 28.86 -18.39
N ALA A 71 -10.21 28.70 -19.28
CA ALA A 71 -10.22 29.46 -20.52
C ALA A 71 -10.74 30.88 -20.21
N PRO A 72 -9.99 31.95 -20.53
CA PRO A 72 -10.48 33.31 -20.37
C PRO A 72 -11.54 33.57 -21.43
N ALA A 73 -12.79 33.74 -21.01
CA ALA A 73 -13.81 34.40 -21.83
C ALA A 73 -13.44 35.88 -21.97
N ALA A 74 -12.56 36.19 -22.92
CA ALA A 74 -12.24 37.55 -23.33
C ALA A 74 -12.10 37.60 -24.85
N ARG A 75 -13.20 37.92 -25.55
CA ARG A 75 -13.26 38.79 -26.74
C ARG A 75 -14.64 38.71 -27.40
N GLY A 76 -15.22 39.87 -27.70
CA GLY A 76 -16.35 40.04 -28.60
C GLY A 76 -17.30 41.12 -28.13
#